data_AF-K1S8A8-F1
#
_entry.id   AF-K1S8A8-F1
#
_cell.length_a   1.000
_cell.length_b   1.000
_cell.length_c   1.000
_cell.angle_alpha   90.00
_cell.angle_beta   90.00
_cell.angle_gamma   90.00
#
_symmetry.space_group_name_H-M   'P 1'
#
loop_
_entity.id
_entity.type
_entity.pdbx_description
1 polymer ?
#
loop_
_entity_poly.entity_id
_entity_poly.type
_entity_poly.pdbx_seq_one_letter_code
_entity_poly.pdbx_strand_id
1 'polypeptide(L)'
;STTDTFVAMNTALGHAYGSDWKYDSTNHWHECSRCHDKKDEAAHDYGSDNVCDTCGYYKTVPHTHNLTLVAAKAATCTEGGKEAYYKCEGCGKFYEDVLGTKEITDLASWGNIAKIAHTIKQTVTKATPTANGKIVNYCSVCKKTLSTTVIPKASSIKLKATSLTYNGKVRTPKVIVNDRTGKT
;
A
#
# COMPACT_ATOMS: atom_id res chain seq x y z
N SER A 1 63.35 -14.52 60.49
CA SER A 1 62.12 -15.01 59.84
C SER A 1 61.01 -14.04 60.20
N THR A 2 60.66 -13.13 59.29
CA THR A 2 59.58 -12.15 59.49
C THR A 2 58.45 -12.53 58.57
N THR A 3 57.44 -13.19 59.14
CA THR A 3 56.20 -13.54 58.45
C THR A 3 55.36 -12.27 58.39
N ASP A 4 55.37 -11.62 57.22
CA ASP A 4 54.51 -10.48 56.93
C ASP A 4 53.07 -10.99 56.82
N THR A 5 52.23 -10.55 57.75
CA THR A 5 50.81 -10.92 57.77
C THR A 5 50.07 -9.85 56.97
N PHE A 6 49.79 -10.15 55.70
CA PHE A 6 48.97 -9.32 54.84
C PHE A 6 47.52 -9.37 55.35
N VAL A 7 47.14 -8.40 56.18
CA VAL A 7 45.73 -8.17 56.52
C VAL A 7 45.09 -7.55 55.28
N ALA A 8 44.42 -8.39 54.49
CA ALA A 8 43.51 -7.93 53.46
C ALA A 8 42.35 -7.22 54.17
N MET A 9 42.44 -5.89 54.27
CA MET A 9 41.31 -5.06 54.63
C MET A 9 40.27 -5.22 53.51
N ASN A 10 39.29 -6.08 53.75
CA ASN A 10 38.09 -6.21 52.94
C ASN A 10 37.22 -4.97 53.19
N THR A 11 37.70 -3.81 52.72
CA THR A 11 36.93 -2.57 52.73
C THR A 11 35.80 -2.79 51.74
N ALA A 12 34.59 -3.03 52.24
CA ALA A 12 33.41 -3.12 51.39
C ALA A 12 33.34 -1.83 50.56
N LEU A 13 33.59 -1.95 49.26
CA LEU A 13 33.41 -0.86 48.31
C LEU A 13 31.92 -0.53 48.35
N GLY A 14 31.55 0.59 48.99
CA GLY A 14 30.15 0.98 49.14
C GLY A 14 29.41 1.02 47.80
N HIS A 15 28.08 0.95 47.86
CA HIS A 15 27.25 0.91 46.66
C HIS A 15 27.23 2.24 45.89
N ALA A 16 27.29 2.14 44.56
CA ALA A 16 27.19 3.28 43.64
C ALA A 16 25.90 3.15 42.82
N TYR A 17 24.79 3.59 43.41
CA TYR A 17 23.47 3.62 42.78
C TYR A 17 23.36 4.80 41.80
N GLY A 18 22.88 4.54 40.58
CA GLY A 18 22.56 5.60 39.61
C GLY A 18 21.29 6.37 40.00
N SER A 19 21.10 7.59 39.47
CA SER A 19 19.90 8.42 39.72
C SER A 19 18.70 8.06 38.86
N ASP A 20 18.90 7.26 37.81
CA ASP A 20 17.82 6.85 36.91
C ASP A 20 17.08 5.65 37.49
N TRP A 21 15.74 5.71 37.45
CA TRP A 21 14.91 4.57 37.78
C TRP A 21 15.07 3.45 36.74
N LYS A 22 15.33 2.23 37.24
CA LYS A 22 15.11 0.99 36.50
C LYS A 22 13.71 0.50 36.77
N TYR A 23 13.15 -0.27 35.84
CA TYR A 23 11.82 -0.84 35.99
C TYR A 23 11.67 -2.14 35.22
N ASP A 24 10.72 -2.97 35.68
CA ASP A 24 10.14 -4.08 34.95
C ASP A 24 8.61 -3.98 34.99
N SER A 25 7.89 -5.05 34.63
CA SER A 25 6.42 -5.05 34.63
C SER A 25 5.78 -5.00 36.03
N THR A 26 6.57 -5.15 37.08
CA THR A 26 6.10 -5.31 38.47
C THR A 26 6.58 -4.16 39.35
N ASN A 27 7.87 -3.85 39.31
CA ASN A 27 8.54 -2.92 40.22
C ASN A 27 9.42 -1.91 39.48
N HIS A 28 9.83 -0.87 40.21
CA HIS A 28 10.93 0.03 39.87
C HIS A 28 11.96 0.09 41.00
N TRP A 29 13.23 0.34 40.67
CA TRP A 29 14.34 0.38 41.64
C TRP A 29 15.49 1.27 41.15
N HIS A 30 16.36 1.66 42.07
CA HIS A 30 17.70 2.17 41.76
C HIS A 30 18.70 1.02 41.75
N GLU A 31 19.54 0.96 40.71
CA GLU A 31 20.48 -0.16 40.51
C GLU A 31 21.93 0.27 40.75
N CYS A 32 22.67 -0.53 41.51
CA CYS A 32 24.10 -0.33 41.69
C CYS A 32 24.84 -0.70 40.40
N SER A 33 25.57 0.26 39.83
CA SER A 33 26.33 0.08 38.58
C SER A 33 27.40 -1.02 38.61
N ARG A 34 27.83 -1.45 39.80
CA ARG A 34 28.95 -2.40 39.98
C ARG A 34 28.49 -3.84 40.22
N CYS A 35 27.49 -4.02 41.08
CA CYS A 35 27.04 -5.33 41.53
C CYS A 35 25.58 -5.63 41.16
N HIS A 36 24.85 -4.67 40.57
CA HIS A 36 23.43 -4.79 40.21
C HIS A 36 22.49 -4.97 41.41
N ASP A 37 22.98 -4.74 42.64
CA ASP A 37 22.12 -4.65 43.82
C ASP A 37 21.03 -3.60 43.61
N LYS A 38 19.81 -3.93 44.01
CA LYS A 38 18.64 -3.06 43.92
C LYS A 38 18.42 -2.34 45.24
N LYS A 39 18.12 -1.04 45.16
CA LYS A 39 17.68 -0.22 46.29
C LYS A 39 16.41 0.52 45.93
N ASP A 40 15.63 0.87 46.96
CA ASP A 40 14.36 1.60 46.80
C ASP A 40 13.40 0.86 45.85
N GLU A 41 13.44 -0.49 45.89
CA GLU A 41 12.56 -1.31 45.08
C GLU A 41 11.13 -1.17 45.60
N ALA A 42 10.23 -0.72 44.74
CA ALA A 42 8.83 -0.54 45.04
C ALA A 42 7.96 -0.93 43.85
N ALA A 43 6.72 -1.33 44.14
CA ALA A 43 5.70 -1.51 43.12
C ALA A 43 5.41 -0.17 42.43
N HIS A 44 4.98 -0.24 41.18
CA HIS A 44 4.58 0.96 40.44
C HIS A 44 3.40 1.70 41.08
N ASP A 45 3.50 3.03 41.11
CA ASP A 45 2.43 3.94 41.52
C ASP A 45 1.81 4.57 40.27
N TYR A 46 0.66 4.05 39.83
CA TYR A 46 0.07 4.43 38.55
C TYR A 46 -1.01 5.49 38.71
N GLY A 47 -0.90 6.55 37.93
CA GLY A 47 -1.98 7.50 37.69
C GLY A 47 -3.11 6.93 36.82
N SER A 48 -4.11 7.76 36.52
CA SER A 48 -5.25 7.39 35.65
C SER A 48 -4.87 7.14 34.18
N ASP A 49 -3.68 7.53 33.78
CA ASP A 49 -3.13 7.41 32.44
C ASP A 49 -2.31 6.13 32.23
N ASN A 50 -2.24 5.25 33.24
CA ASN A 50 -1.43 4.02 33.26
C ASN A 50 0.08 4.25 33.19
N VAL A 51 0.54 5.47 33.44
CA VAL A 51 1.97 5.79 33.60
C VAL A 51 2.30 5.76 35.09
N CYS A 52 3.44 5.16 35.43
CA CYS A 52 3.96 5.20 36.79
C CYS A 52 4.49 6.60 37.08
N ASP A 53 3.93 7.29 38.08
CA ASP A 53 4.27 8.68 38.42
C ASP A 53 5.72 8.84 38.91
N THR A 54 6.34 7.74 39.34
CA THR A 54 7.72 7.72 39.87
C THR A 54 8.76 7.46 38.79
N CYS A 55 8.55 6.46 37.92
CA CYS A 55 9.58 6.02 36.97
C CYS A 55 9.19 6.18 35.48
N GLY A 56 7.96 6.61 35.19
CA GLY A 56 7.46 6.76 33.81
C GLY A 56 7.14 5.45 33.10
N TYR A 57 7.20 4.29 33.77
CA TYR A 57 6.83 3.01 33.17
C TYR A 57 5.34 2.99 32.81
N TYR A 58 5.03 2.71 31.55
CA TYR A 58 3.65 2.56 31.08
C TYR A 58 3.19 1.11 31.22
N LYS A 59 2.19 0.84 32.06
CA LYS A 59 1.62 -0.51 32.14
C LYS A 59 0.73 -0.81 30.96
N THR A 60 0.97 -1.95 30.33
CA THR A 60 0.02 -2.55 29.40
C THR A 60 -1.12 -3.18 30.20
N VAL A 61 -2.22 -2.46 30.37
CA VAL A 61 -3.43 -3.04 30.98
C VAL A 61 -4.12 -3.94 29.94
N PRO A 62 -4.31 -5.24 30.21
CA PRO A 62 -5.18 -6.07 29.41
C PRO A 62 -6.58 -5.47 29.42
N HIS A 63 -7.11 -5.12 28.26
CA HIS A 63 -8.49 -4.70 28.12
C HIS A 63 -9.22 -5.67 27.20
N THR A 64 -10.53 -5.82 27.41
CA THR A 64 -11.37 -6.55 26.47
C THR A 64 -11.52 -5.72 25.20
N HIS A 65 -11.17 -6.29 24.06
CA HIS A 65 -11.33 -5.62 22.78
C HIS A 65 -12.82 -5.48 22.43
N ASN A 66 -13.35 -4.27 22.53
CA ASN A 66 -14.63 -3.91 21.93
C ASN A 66 -14.40 -3.59 20.45
N LEU A 67 -14.61 -4.59 19.58
CA LEU A 67 -14.24 -4.55 18.16
C LEU A 67 -15.43 -4.15 17.28
N THR A 68 -15.23 -3.10 16.48
CA THR A 68 -16.16 -2.67 15.44
C THR A 68 -15.67 -3.12 14.07
N LEU A 69 -16.54 -3.74 13.27
CA LEU A 69 -16.22 -4.13 11.89
C LEU A 69 -16.18 -2.90 10.98
N VAL A 70 -15.05 -2.72 10.31
CA VAL A 70 -14.92 -1.87 9.13
C VAL A 70 -15.09 -2.74 7.90
N ALA A 71 -16.19 -2.55 7.17
CA ALA A 71 -16.54 -3.38 6.03
C ALA A 71 -15.53 -3.27 4.88
N ALA A 72 -15.43 -4.34 4.09
CA ALA A 72 -14.58 -4.39 2.90
C ALA A 72 -15.06 -3.37 1.85
N LYS A 73 -14.10 -2.80 1.12
CA LYS A 73 -14.35 -2.01 -0.09
C LYS A 73 -13.97 -2.86 -1.29
N ALA A 74 -14.95 -3.20 -2.14
CA ALA A 74 -14.67 -3.94 -3.36
C ALA A 74 -13.79 -3.14 -4.34
N ALA A 75 -12.87 -3.82 -5.02
CA ALA A 75 -12.06 -3.21 -6.07
C ALA A 75 -12.88 -2.91 -7.33
N THR A 76 -12.49 -1.85 -8.04
CA THR A 76 -13.05 -1.46 -9.33
C THR A 76 -11.95 -1.32 -10.37
N CYS A 77 -12.30 -1.07 -11.63
CA CYS A 77 -11.30 -0.84 -12.66
C CYS A 77 -10.63 0.56 -12.56
N THR A 78 -11.06 1.39 -11.63
CA THR A 78 -10.52 2.74 -11.38
C THR A 78 -9.83 2.85 -10.02
N GLU A 79 -10.30 2.11 -9.02
CA GLU A 79 -9.81 2.16 -7.63
C GLU A 79 -9.54 0.75 -7.10
N GLY A 80 -8.49 0.61 -6.30
CA GLY A 80 -8.25 -0.63 -5.56
C GLY A 80 -9.32 -0.83 -4.49
N GLY A 81 -9.45 -2.07 -4.03
CA GLY A 81 -10.29 -2.43 -2.91
C GLY A 81 -9.51 -2.52 -1.60
N LYS A 82 -10.22 -2.81 -0.51
CA LYS A 82 -9.65 -3.12 0.79
C LYS A 82 -10.46 -4.22 1.47
N GLU A 83 -9.78 -5.18 2.10
CA GLU A 83 -10.42 -6.19 2.93
C GLU A 83 -11.09 -5.57 4.16
N ALA A 84 -12.08 -6.27 4.71
CA ALA A 84 -12.73 -5.89 5.95
C ALA A 84 -11.79 -6.12 7.13
N TYR A 85 -11.81 -5.25 8.14
CA TYR A 85 -11.00 -5.38 9.35
C TYR A 85 -11.78 -4.92 10.57
N TYR A 86 -11.27 -5.18 11.76
CA TYR A 86 -11.87 -4.76 13.02
C TYR A 86 -11.04 -3.66 13.66
N LYS A 87 -11.69 -2.65 14.24
CA LYS A 87 -11.04 -1.59 15.02
C LYS A 87 -11.48 -1.71 16.48
N CYS A 88 -10.53 -1.69 17.40
CA CYS A 88 -10.85 -1.60 18.82
C CYS A 88 -11.05 -0.13 19.20
N GLU A 89 -12.23 0.23 19.73
CA GLU A 89 -12.48 1.61 20.18
C GLU A 89 -11.76 1.96 21.48
N GLY A 90 -11.32 0.97 22.25
CA GLY A 90 -10.58 1.19 23.51
C GLY A 90 -9.12 1.56 23.31
N CYS A 91 -8.39 0.85 22.44
CA CYS A 91 -6.96 1.08 22.20
C CYS A 91 -6.63 1.63 20.81
N GLY A 92 -7.61 1.75 19.91
CA GLY A 92 -7.39 2.23 18.54
C GLY A 92 -6.67 1.25 17.61
N LYS A 93 -6.29 0.06 18.09
CA LYS A 93 -5.64 -0.98 17.29
C LYS A 93 -6.59 -1.64 16.29
N PHE A 94 -6.01 -2.29 15.28
CA PHE A 94 -6.72 -2.95 14.18
C PHE A 94 -6.47 -4.45 14.19
N TYR A 95 -7.46 -5.24 13.77
CA TYR A 95 -7.41 -6.70 13.82
C TYR A 95 -8.04 -7.35 12.60
N GLU A 96 -7.55 -8.52 12.21
CA GLU A 96 -8.11 -9.31 11.10
C GLU A 96 -9.38 -10.07 11.50
N ASP A 97 -9.52 -10.37 12.80
CA ASP A 97 -10.56 -11.24 13.33
C ASP A 97 -11.36 -10.58 14.46
N VAL A 98 -12.59 -11.08 14.64
CA VAL A 98 -13.54 -10.59 15.65
C VAL A 98 -13.12 -10.91 17.09
N LEU A 99 -12.10 -11.76 17.31
CA LEU A 99 -11.58 -12.07 18.64
C LEU A 99 -10.38 -11.19 19.01
N GLY A 100 -9.88 -10.36 18.07
CA GLY A 100 -8.73 -9.48 18.32
C GLY A 100 -7.41 -10.24 18.51
N THR A 101 -7.30 -11.44 17.94
CA THR A 101 -6.12 -12.30 18.12
C THR A 101 -5.02 -12.04 17.09
N LYS A 102 -5.37 -11.47 15.94
CA LYS A 102 -4.46 -11.13 14.85
C LYS A 102 -4.41 -9.62 14.65
N GLU A 103 -3.47 -8.97 15.32
CA GLU A 103 -3.26 -7.52 15.21
C GLU A 103 -2.69 -7.16 13.82
N ILE A 104 -3.24 -6.11 13.22
CA ILE A 104 -2.74 -5.47 12.00
C ILE A 104 -1.85 -4.30 12.43
N THR A 105 -0.53 -4.47 12.26
CA THR A 105 0.47 -3.47 12.65
C THR A 105 0.70 -2.37 11.61
N ASP A 106 0.44 -2.67 10.33
CA ASP A 106 0.48 -1.70 9.23
C ASP A 106 -0.83 -1.74 8.44
N LEU A 107 -1.80 -0.92 8.86
CA LEU A 107 -3.10 -0.82 8.19
C LEU A 107 -2.99 -0.30 6.75
N ALA A 108 -1.95 0.48 6.43
CA ALA A 108 -1.78 1.09 5.11
C ALA A 108 -1.41 0.03 4.06
N SER A 109 -0.60 -0.96 4.42
CA SER A 109 -0.21 -2.07 3.54
C SER A 109 -1.17 -3.26 3.60
N TRP A 110 -1.92 -3.40 4.70
CA TRP A 110 -2.77 -4.56 4.93
C TRP A 110 -4.07 -4.56 4.11
N GLY A 111 -4.43 -5.74 3.60
CA GLY A 111 -5.72 -6.00 2.97
C GLY A 111 -5.94 -5.23 1.66
N ASN A 112 -4.89 -4.74 1.01
CA ASN A 112 -5.02 -4.00 -0.25
C ASN A 112 -5.37 -4.94 -1.41
N ILE A 113 -6.46 -4.63 -2.11
CA ILE A 113 -6.92 -5.40 -3.27
C ILE A 113 -6.61 -4.61 -4.54
N ALA A 114 -5.92 -5.23 -5.49
CA ALA A 114 -5.59 -4.60 -6.76
C ALA A 114 -6.85 -4.21 -7.56
N LYS A 115 -6.71 -3.19 -8.41
CA LYS A 115 -7.75 -2.79 -9.36
C LYS A 115 -8.10 -3.96 -10.27
N ILE A 116 -9.38 -4.12 -10.59
CA ILE A 116 -9.80 -5.12 -11.58
C ILE A 116 -9.47 -4.65 -12.99
N ALA A 117 -9.25 -5.60 -13.91
CA ALA A 117 -8.98 -5.30 -15.30
C ALA A 117 -10.14 -4.55 -15.98
N HIS A 118 -9.83 -3.71 -16.96
CA HIS A 118 -10.86 -3.06 -17.78
C HIS A 118 -11.57 -4.08 -18.67
N THR A 119 -12.90 -4.09 -18.63
CA THR A 119 -13.71 -4.80 -19.64
C THR A 119 -13.72 -3.99 -20.93
N ILE A 120 -13.11 -4.51 -21.99
CA ILE A 120 -12.91 -3.77 -23.25
C ILE A 120 -14.13 -3.87 -24.15
N LYS A 121 -14.59 -2.72 -24.67
CA LYS A 121 -15.51 -2.61 -25.81
C LYS A 121 -14.90 -1.74 -26.88
N GLN A 122 -15.35 -1.95 -28.12
CA GLN A 122 -14.84 -1.26 -29.30
C GLN A 122 -15.97 -0.48 -29.99
N THR A 123 -15.65 0.71 -30.49
CA THR A 123 -16.47 1.44 -31.46
C THR A 123 -15.65 1.77 -32.70
N VAL A 124 -16.31 1.76 -33.86
CA VAL A 124 -15.69 2.07 -35.15
C VAL A 124 -16.46 3.22 -35.79
N THR A 125 -15.76 4.32 -36.02
CA THR A 125 -16.21 5.41 -36.89
C THR A 125 -15.54 5.22 -38.24
N LYS A 126 -16.32 4.99 -39.29
CA LYS A 126 -15.80 4.81 -40.64
C LYS A 126 -15.15 6.11 -41.14
N ALA A 127 -14.08 5.98 -41.92
CA ALA A 127 -13.52 7.11 -42.64
C ALA A 127 -14.44 7.54 -43.78
N THR A 128 -14.39 8.82 -44.13
CA THR A 128 -15.10 9.42 -45.28
C THR A 128 -14.06 10.02 -46.24
N PRO A 129 -14.45 10.43 -47.46
CA PRO A 129 -13.52 11.11 -48.37
C PRO A 129 -12.91 12.40 -47.81
N THR A 130 -13.60 13.04 -46.85
CA THR A 130 -13.17 14.33 -46.28
C THR A 130 -12.56 14.19 -44.89
N ALA A 131 -12.92 13.18 -44.10
CA ALA A 131 -12.48 13.01 -42.71
C ALA A 131 -11.96 11.59 -42.40
N ASN A 132 -10.93 11.50 -41.57
CA ASN A 132 -10.45 10.23 -41.04
C ASN A 132 -11.52 9.55 -40.18
N GLY A 133 -11.53 8.22 -40.19
CA GLY A 133 -12.25 7.41 -39.24
C GLY A 133 -11.41 7.10 -37.99
N LYS A 134 -11.97 6.33 -37.07
CA LYS A 134 -11.29 5.89 -35.85
C LYS A 134 -11.84 4.58 -35.33
N ILE A 135 -10.96 3.77 -34.76
CA ILE A 135 -11.28 2.63 -33.91
C ILE A 135 -10.96 3.06 -32.49
N VAL A 136 -11.94 3.00 -31.59
CA VAL A 136 -11.78 3.37 -30.18
C VAL A 136 -12.04 2.16 -29.31
N ASN A 137 -11.05 1.74 -28.54
CA ASN A 137 -11.19 0.75 -27.48
C ASN A 137 -11.40 1.49 -26.17
N TYR A 138 -12.45 1.16 -25.44
CA TYR A 138 -12.82 1.81 -24.18
C TYR A 138 -13.28 0.79 -23.15
N CYS A 139 -13.18 1.14 -21.87
CA CYS A 139 -13.73 0.32 -20.81
C CYS A 139 -15.25 0.46 -20.76
N SER A 140 -16.00 -0.65 -20.85
CA SER A 140 -17.45 -0.61 -20.78
C SER A 140 -18.00 -0.20 -19.41
N VAL A 141 -17.20 -0.39 -18.35
CA VAL A 141 -17.54 -0.06 -16.97
C VAL A 141 -17.28 1.42 -16.70
N CYS A 142 -16.00 1.85 -16.69
CA CYS A 142 -15.64 3.23 -16.34
C CYS A 142 -15.61 4.23 -17.51
N LYS A 143 -15.92 3.78 -18.73
CA LYS A 143 -15.95 4.60 -19.96
C LYS A 143 -14.61 5.21 -20.41
N LYS A 144 -13.51 4.92 -19.70
CA LYS A 144 -12.16 5.35 -20.08
C LYS A 144 -11.77 4.82 -21.46
N THR A 145 -11.34 5.70 -22.36
CA THR A 145 -10.68 5.31 -23.61
C THR A 145 -9.32 4.71 -23.30
N LEU A 146 -9.10 3.48 -23.77
CA LEU A 146 -7.88 2.70 -23.55
C LEU A 146 -6.91 2.87 -24.72
N SER A 147 -7.44 2.90 -25.94
CA SER A 147 -6.66 3.23 -27.12
C SER A 147 -7.52 3.82 -28.23
N THR A 148 -6.87 4.55 -29.12
CA THR A 148 -7.50 5.06 -30.35
C THR A 148 -6.56 4.81 -31.52
N THR A 149 -7.08 4.12 -32.53
CA THR A 149 -6.38 3.90 -33.80
C THR A 149 -7.09 4.70 -34.87
N VAL A 150 -6.34 5.55 -35.59
CA VAL A 150 -6.90 6.34 -36.69
C VAL A 150 -7.07 5.45 -37.91
N ILE A 151 -8.23 5.56 -38.58
CA ILE A 151 -8.44 5.01 -39.91
C ILE A 151 -8.25 6.19 -40.89
N PRO A 152 -7.14 6.28 -41.63
CA PRO A 152 -6.93 7.40 -42.53
C PRO A 152 -8.02 7.46 -43.59
N LYS A 153 -8.43 8.69 -43.96
CA LYS A 153 -9.28 8.87 -45.12
C LYS A 153 -8.58 8.39 -46.39
N ALA A 154 -9.36 7.83 -47.30
CA ALA A 154 -8.87 7.52 -48.64
C ALA A 154 -8.36 8.81 -49.30
N SER A 155 -7.19 8.75 -49.92
CA SER A 155 -6.58 9.87 -50.62
C SER A 155 -5.99 9.40 -51.95
N SER A 156 -5.71 10.32 -52.87
CA SER A 156 -5.01 9.98 -54.11
C SER A 156 -5.71 8.88 -54.95
N ILE A 157 -7.04 8.88 -54.97
CA ILE A 157 -7.83 7.98 -55.82
C ILE A 157 -7.55 8.36 -57.28
N LYS A 158 -6.89 7.48 -58.03
CA LYS A 158 -6.48 7.73 -59.42
C LYS A 158 -6.84 6.55 -60.31
N LEU A 159 -7.25 6.86 -61.54
CA LEU A 159 -7.37 5.87 -62.61
C LEU A 159 -5.98 5.64 -63.22
N LYS A 160 -5.62 4.38 -63.47
CA LYS A 160 -4.34 4.04 -64.13
C LYS A 160 -4.27 4.57 -65.57
N ALA A 161 -5.40 4.70 -66.25
CA ALA A 161 -5.52 5.33 -67.56
C ALA A 161 -6.76 6.23 -67.55
N THR A 162 -6.60 7.50 -67.91
CA THR A 162 -7.68 8.51 -67.99
C THR A 162 -8.23 8.70 -69.40
N SER A 163 -7.60 8.09 -70.40
CA SER A 163 -8.07 8.02 -71.78
C SER A 163 -7.92 6.61 -72.33
N LEU A 164 -8.90 6.17 -73.11
CA LEU A 164 -8.93 4.86 -73.77
C LEU A 164 -9.34 5.06 -75.22
N THR A 165 -8.54 4.55 -76.15
CA THR A 165 -8.92 4.47 -77.56
C THR A 165 -9.85 3.28 -77.76
N TYR A 166 -11.00 3.50 -78.40
CA TYR A 166 -12.00 2.46 -78.66
C TYR A 166 -11.49 1.46 -79.70
N ASN A 167 -11.41 0.19 -79.33
CA ASN A 167 -10.86 -0.89 -80.17
C ASN A 167 -11.79 -2.12 -80.26
N GLY A 168 -13.08 -1.95 -79.96
CA GLY A 168 -14.10 -3.01 -80.04
C GLY A 168 -13.99 -4.11 -78.97
N LYS A 169 -13.06 -4.02 -78.02
CA LYS A 169 -12.87 -5.01 -76.94
C LYS A 169 -13.29 -4.43 -75.59
N VAL A 170 -13.92 -5.26 -74.75
CA VAL A 170 -14.22 -4.91 -73.35
C VAL A 170 -12.91 -4.63 -72.60
N ARG A 171 -12.86 -3.51 -71.87
CA ARG A 171 -11.73 -3.11 -71.02
C ARG A 171 -12.21 -2.78 -69.61
N THR A 172 -11.59 -3.39 -68.61
CA THR A 172 -11.87 -3.11 -67.19
C THR A 172 -10.84 -2.12 -66.66
N PRO A 173 -11.21 -0.87 -66.31
CA PRO A 173 -10.28 0.11 -65.78
C PRO A 173 -9.76 -0.31 -64.41
N LYS A 174 -8.45 -0.13 -64.18
CA LYS A 174 -7.83 -0.36 -62.88
C LYS A 174 -7.86 0.92 -62.04
N VAL A 175 -8.56 0.86 -60.92
CA VAL A 175 -8.57 1.90 -59.88
C VAL A 175 -7.45 1.60 -58.90
N ILE A 176 -6.68 2.63 -58.53
CA ILE A 176 -5.70 2.57 -57.44
C ILE A 176 -6.18 3.50 -56.33
N VAL A 177 -6.34 2.94 -55.13
CA VAL A 177 -6.75 3.69 -53.93
C VAL A 177 -5.61 3.57 -52.93
N ASN A 178 -5.12 4.72 -52.46
CA ASN A 178 -4.12 4.77 -51.40
C ASN A 178 -4.73 5.45 -50.17
N ASP A 179 -4.16 5.20 -49.00
CA ASP A 179 -4.42 6.03 -47.83
C ASP A 179 -3.55 7.32 -47.86
N ARG A 180 -3.74 8.23 -46.90
CA ARG A 180 -2.93 9.47 -46.80
C ARG A 180 -1.44 9.21 -46.53
N THR A 181 -1.08 8.02 -46.03
CA THR A 181 0.29 7.61 -45.77
C THR A 181 0.94 6.91 -46.96
N GLY A 182 0.20 6.73 -48.07
CA GLY A 182 0.69 6.09 -49.29
C GLY A 182 0.58 4.57 -49.29
N LYS A 183 -0.08 3.97 -48.29
CA LYS A 183 -0.32 2.52 -48.24
C LYS A 183 -1.51 2.15 -49.14
N THR A 184 -1.39 1.07 -49.90
CA THR A 184 -2.44 0.49 -50.77
C THR A 184 -3.32 -0.48 -50.00
#